data_AF-A0A953V0D8-F1
#
_entry.id   AF-A0A953V0D8-F1
#
_cell.length_a   1.000
_cell.length_b   1.000
_cell.length_c   1.000
_cell.angle_alpha   90.00
_cell.angle_beta   90.00
_cell.angle_gamma   90.00
#
_symmetry.space_group_name_H-M   'P 1'
#
loop_
_entity.id
_entity.type
_entity.pdbx_description
1 polymer ?
#
loop_
_entity_poly.entity_id
_entity_poly.type
_entity_poly.pdbx_seq_one_letter_code
_entity_poly.pdbx_strand_id
1 'polypeptide(L)'
;MALENSWIFPVVESIHVIGLAAFVGTIVLEDLHTLGLEIPDTRHLKMWTHAGLATMLVTGAVMFLSDTTRYLHNPAFHVKITLLVVALAAHFTLHRRGTRFAAVLSLALWTSVVLAARAIADFDV
;
A
#
# COMPACT_ATOMS: atom_id res chain seq x y z
N MET A 1 -22.24 2.16 -22.79
CA MET A 1 -22.57 0.73 -22.92
C MET A 1 -21.35 -0.15 -22.58
N ALA A 2 -20.83 -0.02 -21.35
CA ALA A 2 -19.84 -0.92 -20.73
C ALA A 2 -19.66 -0.63 -19.22
N LEU A 3 -20.13 0.52 -18.73
CA LEU A 3 -20.03 0.95 -17.33
C LEU A 3 -21.39 0.98 -16.59
N GLU A 4 -22.37 0.18 -17.03
CA GLU A 4 -23.58 -0.08 -16.23
C GLU A 4 -23.37 -1.26 -15.25
N ASN A 5 -22.14 -1.74 -15.11
CA ASN A 5 -21.79 -2.79 -14.16
C ASN A 5 -21.18 -2.19 -12.89
N SER A 6 -22.05 -1.89 -11.91
CA SER A 6 -21.72 -1.33 -10.58
C SER A 6 -20.62 -2.10 -9.81
N TRP A 7 -20.28 -3.31 -10.25
CA TRP A 7 -19.37 -4.23 -9.56
C TRP A 7 -17.89 -4.09 -9.93
N ILE A 8 -17.55 -3.40 -11.02
CA ILE A 8 -16.15 -3.30 -11.47
C ILE A 8 -15.30 -2.58 -10.41
N PHE A 9 -15.78 -1.46 -9.89
CA PHE A 9 -15.05 -0.69 -8.89
C PHE A 9 -14.82 -1.49 -7.58
N PRO A 10 -15.85 -2.09 -6.95
CA PRO A 10 -15.66 -2.94 -5.77
C PRO A 10 -14.72 -4.12 -5.99
N VAL A 11 -14.74 -4.75 -7.16
CA VAL A 11 -13.83 -5.85 -7.50
C VAL A 11 -12.39 -5.36 -7.61
N VAL A 12 -12.16 -4.25 -8.31
CA VAL A 12 -10.83 -3.66 -8.44
C VAL A 12 -10.31 -3.19 -7.09
N GLU A 13 -11.15 -2.57 -6.26
CA GLU A 13 -10.81 -2.17 -4.90
C GLU A 13 -10.44 -3.38 -4.02
N SER A 14 -11.19 -4.49 -4.13
CA SER A 14 -10.89 -5.72 -3.40
C SER A 14 -9.53 -6.29 -3.79
N ILE A 15 -9.22 -6.35 -5.10
CA ILE A 15 -7.92 -6.80 -5.61
C ILE A 15 -6.81 -5.86 -5.14
N HIS A 16 -7.07 -4.54 -5.12
CA HIS A 16 -6.13 -3.55 -4.61
C HIS A 16 -5.78 -3.79 -3.13
N VAL A 17 -6.79 -4.02 -2.29
CA VAL A 17 -6.59 -4.30 -0.86
C VAL A 17 -5.86 -5.63 -0.64
N ILE A 18 -6.14 -6.67 -1.45
CA ILE A 18 -5.40 -7.93 -1.39
C ILE A 18 -3.93 -7.72 -1.77
N GLY A 19 -3.65 -6.95 -2.82
CA GLY A 19 -2.29 -6.59 -3.23
C GLY A 19 -1.55 -5.81 -2.15
N LEU A 20 -2.23 -4.82 -1.53
CA LEU A 20 -1.72 -4.06 -0.40
C LEU A 20 -1.43 -4.97 0.81
N ALA A 21 -2.35 -5.87 1.16
CA ALA A 21 -2.18 -6.79 2.28
C ALA A 21 -1.02 -7.76 2.04
N ALA A 22 -0.86 -8.28 0.82
CA ALA A 22 0.28 -9.10 0.45
C ALA A 22 1.60 -8.32 0.58
N PHE A 23 1.65 -7.10 0.05
CA PHE A 23 2.85 -6.27 0.05
C PHE A 23 3.24 -5.78 1.45
N VAL A 24 2.32 -5.15 2.18
CA VAL A 24 2.57 -4.64 3.53
C VAL A 24 2.76 -5.81 4.49
N GLY A 25 1.99 -6.89 4.36
CA GLY A 25 2.11 -8.06 5.22
C GLY A 25 3.49 -8.72 5.14
N THR A 26 4.08 -8.83 3.94
CA THR A 26 5.44 -9.36 3.80
C THR A 26 6.50 -8.43 4.40
N ILE A 27 6.35 -7.11 4.26
CA ILE A 27 7.22 -6.11 4.88
C ILE A 27 7.15 -6.21 6.41
N VAL A 28 5.93 -6.30 6.97
CA VAL A 28 5.72 -6.45 8.42
C VAL A 28 6.43 -7.70 8.92
N LEU A 29 6.31 -8.84 8.23
CA LEU A 29 7.00 -10.07 8.62
C LEU A 29 8.53 -9.92 8.61
N GLU A 30 9.09 -9.24 7.61
CA GLU A 30 10.53 -8.92 7.58
C GLU A 30 10.94 -7.99 8.73
N ASP A 31 10.14 -6.95 9.00
CA ASP A 31 10.38 -5.98 10.08
C ASP A 31 10.34 -6.65 11.47
N LEU A 32 9.36 -7.53 11.71
CA LEU A 32 9.25 -8.30 12.95
C LEU A 32 10.45 -9.25 13.14
N HIS A 33 10.91 -9.89 12.07
CA HIS A 33 12.12 -10.70 12.10
C HIS A 33 13.35 -9.85 12.47
N THR A 34 13.52 -8.66 11.89
CA THR A 34 14.60 -7.71 12.24
C THR A 34 14.50 -7.22 13.69
N LEU A 35 13.29 -7.14 14.24
CA LEU A 35 13.07 -6.78 15.65
C LEU A 35 13.40 -7.93 16.62
N GLY A 36 13.68 -9.14 16.12
CA GLY A 36 14.11 -10.30 16.92
C GLY A 36 12.97 -11.26 17.27
N LEU A 37 11.83 -11.18 16.58
CA LEU A 37 10.77 -12.18 16.69
C LEU A 37 11.10 -13.38 15.80
N GLU A 38 10.75 -14.58 16.27
CA GLU A 38 10.92 -15.82 15.51
C GLU A 38 9.87 -15.89 14.40
N ILE A 39 10.26 -15.44 13.20
CA ILE A 39 9.46 -15.51 11.98
C ILE A 39 10.07 -16.59 11.06
N PRO A 40 9.26 -17.47 10.44
CA PRO A 40 9.74 -18.45 9.45
C PRO A 40 10.49 -17.81 8.28
N ASP A 41 11.31 -18.59 7.56
CA ASP A 41 12.13 -18.08 6.45
C ASP A 41 11.33 -17.21 5.46
N THR A 42 11.69 -15.92 5.42
CA THR A 42 11.02 -14.90 4.61
C THR A 42 11.51 -14.84 3.17
N ARG A 43 12.47 -15.69 2.76
CA ARG A 43 13.01 -15.68 1.38
C ARG A 43 11.93 -15.81 0.30
N HIS A 44 10.92 -16.65 0.54
CA HIS A 44 9.81 -16.85 -0.40
C HIS A 44 8.84 -15.66 -0.45
N LEU A 45 8.85 -14.81 0.59
CA LEU A 45 7.96 -13.65 0.69
C LEU A 45 8.31 -12.56 -0.31
N LYS A 46 9.57 -12.48 -0.76
CA LYS A 46 10.00 -11.49 -1.76
C LYS A 46 9.16 -11.53 -3.03
N MET A 47 8.79 -12.72 -3.51
CA MET A 47 7.93 -12.84 -4.70
C MET A 47 6.56 -12.21 -4.46
N TRP A 48 5.99 -12.44 -3.27
CA TRP A 48 4.72 -11.85 -2.84
C TRP A 48 4.81 -10.34 -2.63
N THR A 49 5.93 -9.84 -2.12
CA THR A 49 6.20 -8.40 -2.03
C THR A 49 6.12 -7.74 -3.40
N HIS A 50 6.81 -8.28 -4.41
CA HIS A 50 6.79 -7.70 -5.76
C HIS A 50 5.43 -7.86 -6.44
N ALA A 51 4.78 -9.03 -6.29
CA ALA A 51 3.45 -9.27 -6.84
C ALA A 51 2.38 -8.37 -6.22
N GLY A 52 2.42 -8.18 -4.90
CA GLY A 52 1.53 -7.27 -4.16
C GLY A 52 1.73 -5.81 -4.58
N LEU A 53 3.00 -5.36 -4.69
CA LEU A 53 3.33 -4.03 -5.17
C LEU A 53 2.81 -3.80 -6.60
N ALA A 54 3.07 -4.73 -7.52
CA ALA A 54 2.60 -4.63 -8.90
C ALA A 54 1.06 -4.57 -8.95
N THR A 55 0.38 -5.44 -8.20
CA THR A 55 -1.08 -5.48 -8.11
C THR A 55 -1.63 -4.15 -7.60
N MET A 56 -1.07 -3.63 -6.51
CA MET A 56 -1.47 -2.37 -5.90
C MET A 56 -1.28 -1.18 -6.85
N LEU A 57 -0.15 -1.10 -7.56
CA LEU A 57 0.12 -0.01 -8.49
C LEU A 57 -0.82 -0.05 -9.71
N VAL A 58 -1.03 -1.24 -10.30
CA VAL A 58 -1.91 -1.39 -11.47
C VAL A 58 -3.36 -1.08 -11.10
N THR A 59 -3.87 -1.69 -10.04
CA THR A 59 -5.26 -1.45 -9.60
C THR A 59 -5.47 -0.03 -9.09
N GLY A 60 -4.49 0.57 -8.41
CA GLY A 60 -4.55 1.96 -7.97
C GLY A 60 -4.62 2.94 -9.14
N ALA A 61 -3.87 2.68 -10.22
CA ALA A 61 -3.97 3.46 -11.45
C ALA A 61 -5.34 3.30 -12.13
N VAL A 62 -5.89 2.08 -12.17
CA VAL A 62 -7.24 1.82 -12.70
C VAL A 62 -8.31 2.58 -11.90
N MET A 63 -8.24 2.56 -10.57
CA MET A 63 -9.16 3.32 -9.71
C MET A 63 -9.02 4.83 -9.92
N PHE A 64 -7.79 5.34 -10.05
CA PHE A 64 -7.58 6.76 -10.33
C PHE A 64 -8.17 7.19 -11.69
N LEU A 65 -8.06 6.33 -12.70
CA LEU A 65 -8.61 6.59 -14.03
C LEU A 65 -10.13 6.48 -14.10
N SER A 66 -10.79 5.82 -13.13
CA SER A 66 -12.25 5.73 -13.13
C SER A 66 -12.94 7.05 -12.80
N ASP A 67 -12.30 7.91 -11.98
CA ASP A 67 -12.80 9.25 -11.66
C ASP A 67 -11.64 10.21 -11.33
N THR A 68 -10.85 10.53 -12.35
CA THR A 68 -9.64 11.34 -12.21
C THR A 68 -9.94 12.73 -11.63
N THR A 69 -11.08 13.33 -11.98
CA THR A 69 -11.49 14.64 -11.46
C THR A 69 -11.75 14.61 -9.97
N ARG A 70 -12.45 13.60 -9.44
CA ARG A 70 -12.69 13.47 -8.00
C ARG A 70 -11.38 13.26 -7.24
N TYR A 71 -10.52 12.37 -7.72
CA TYR A 71 -9.26 12.07 -7.03
C TYR A 71 -8.27 13.25 -7.04
N LEU A 72 -8.19 14.03 -8.12
CA LEU A 72 -7.31 15.21 -8.20
C LEU A 72 -7.75 16.37 -7.30
N HIS A 73 -9.05 16.51 -7.02
CA HIS A 73 -9.55 17.56 -6.14
C HIS A 73 -9.67 17.13 -4.68
N ASN A 74 -9.51 15.83 -4.38
CA ASN A 74 -9.58 15.31 -3.03
C ASN A 74 -8.22 15.47 -2.31
N PRO A 75 -8.12 16.32 -1.26
CA PRO A 75 -6.87 16.53 -0.54
C PRO A 75 -6.36 15.25 0.15
N ALA A 76 -7.24 14.35 0.58
CA ALA A 76 -6.86 13.08 1.19
C ALA A 76 -6.16 12.16 0.19
N PHE A 77 -6.52 12.23 -1.10
CA PHE A 77 -5.81 11.48 -2.15
C PHE A 77 -4.37 11.97 -2.30
N HIS A 78 -4.14 13.28 -2.28
CA HIS A 78 -2.78 13.85 -2.32
C HIS A 78 -1.94 13.41 -1.12
N VAL A 79 -2.52 13.43 0.08
CA VAL A 79 -1.85 12.94 1.30
C VAL A 79 -1.49 11.46 1.15
N LYS A 80 -2.42 10.62 0.68
CA LYS A 80 -2.18 9.18 0.44
C LYS A 80 -1.02 8.96 -0.53
N ILE A 81 -1.01 9.65 -1.67
CA ILE A 81 0.07 9.50 -2.67
C ILE A 81 1.41 9.97 -2.12
N THR A 82 1.44 11.10 -1.41
CA THR A 82 2.67 11.61 -0.78
C THR A 82 3.23 10.62 0.23
N LEU A 83 2.38 10.10 1.11
CA LEU A 83 2.77 9.07 2.10
C LEU A 83 3.23 7.79 1.42
N LEU A 84 2.57 7.35 0.35
CA LEU A 84 2.96 6.17 -0.41
C LEU A 84 4.36 6.30 -0.99
N VAL A 85 4.67 7.45 -1.61
CA VAL A 85 6.00 7.73 -2.17
C VAL A 85 7.06 7.75 -1.08
N VAL A 86 6.78 8.38 0.06
CA VAL A 86 7.70 8.41 1.21
C VAL A 86 7.91 7.01 1.78
N ALA A 87 6.86 6.22 1.95
CA ALA A 87 6.94 4.85 2.45
C ALA A 87 7.74 3.95 1.50
N LEU A 88 7.51 4.05 0.19
CA LEU A 88 8.29 3.32 -0.82
C LEU A 88 9.76 3.74 -0.82
N ALA A 89 10.04 5.05 -0.76
CA ALA A 89 11.42 5.54 -0.68
C ALA A 89 12.12 5.04 0.58
N ALA A 90 11.46 5.09 1.74
CA ALA A 90 11.98 4.57 3.00
C ALA A 90 12.21 3.05 2.92
N HIS A 91 11.28 2.30 2.30
CA HIS A 91 11.43 0.86 2.08
C HIS A 91 12.63 0.53 1.18
N PHE A 92 12.83 1.23 0.06
CA PHE A 92 13.96 0.94 -0.83
C PHE A 92 15.33 1.41 -0.29
N THR A 93 15.36 2.45 0.57
CA THR A 93 16.61 3.05 1.07
C THR A 93 16.99 2.61 2.48
N LEU A 94 16.05 2.67 3.42
CA LEU A 94 16.29 2.51 4.85
C LEU A 94 16.11 1.05 5.30
N HIS A 95 15.16 0.31 4.71
CA HIS A 95 14.94 -1.12 4.98
C HIS A 95 16.21 -1.95 4.71
N ARG A 96 16.97 -1.58 3.67
CA ARG A 96 18.25 -2.23 3.32
C ARG A 96 19.30 -2.15 4.43
N ARG A 97 19.15 -1.22 5.40
CA ARG A 97 20.08 -1.08 6.53
C ARG A 97 19.83 -2.10 7.64
N GLY A 98 18.68 -2.79 7.65
CA GLY A 98 18.37 -3.86 8.61
C GLY A 98 18.43 -3.43 10.08
N THR A 99 18.17 -2.15 10.37
CA THR A 99 18.21 -1.62 11.75
C THR A 99 16.83 -1.68 12.38
N ARG A 100 16.78 -1.88 13.71
CA ARG A 100 15.51 -1.84 14.47
C ARG A 100 14.76 -0.52 14.29
N PHE A 101 15.48 0.60 14.19
CA PHE A 101 14.88 1.91 13.92
C PHE A 101 14.20 1.96 12.55
N ALA A 102 14.83 1.40 11.51
CA ALA A 102 14.24 1.34 10.17
C ALA A 102 12.96 0.50 10.15
N ALA A 103 12.94 -0.63 10.87
CA ALA A 103 11.76 -1.47 11.01
C ALA A 103 10.59 -0.73 11.68
N VAL A 104 10.83 -0.04 12.81
CA VAL A 104 9.78 0.74 13.49
C VAL A 104 9.26 1.87 12.60
N LEU A 105 10.15 2.59 11.91
CA LEU A 105 9.76 3.66 11.00
C LEU A 105 8.95 3.13 9.81
N SER A 106 9.35 1.98 9.24
CA SER A 106 8.64 1.27 8.18
C SER A 106 7.21 0.94 8.61
N LEU A 107 7.05 0.30 9.77
CA LEU A 107 5.73 -0.04 10.33
C LEU A 107 4.85 1.20 10.55
N ALA A 108 5.40 2.29 11.07
CA ALA A 108 4.67 3.54 11.27
C ALA A 108 4.22 4.17 9.94
N LEU A 109 5.09 4.17 8.92
CA LEU A 109 4.78 4.72 7.60
C LEU A 109 3.69 3.90 6.90
N TRP A 110 3.81 2.56 6.88
CA TRP A 110 2.80 1.71 6.24
C TRP A 110 1.45 1.79 6.94
N THR A 111 1.43 1.88 8.28
CA THR A 111 0.20 2.10 9.03
C THR A 111 -0.44 3.44 8.66
N SER A 112 0.38 4.50 8.52
CA SER A 112 -0.10 5.83 8.12
C SER A 112 -0.68 5.81 6.69
N VAL A 113 -0.08 5.08 5.75
CA VAL A 113 -0.60 4.92 4.38
C VAL A 113 -1.98 4.24 4.39
N VAL A 114 -2.17 3.20 5.19
CA VAL A 114 -3.45 2.48 5.31
C VAL A 114 -4.52 3.38 5.93
N LEU A 115 -4.18 4.14 6.98
CA LEU A 115 -5.11 5.08 7.62
C LEU A 115 -5.49 6.23 6.68
N ALA A 116 -4.52 6.80 5.96
CA ALA A 116 -4.79 7.84 4.96
C ALA A 116 -5.72 7.35 3.83
N ALA A 117 -5.69 6.05 3.51
CA ALA A 117 -6.60 5.49 2.52
C ALA A 117 -8.06 5.46 2.98
N ARG A 118 -8.33 5.32 4.30
CA ARG A 118 -9.68 5.44 4.85
C ARG A 118 -10.21 6.86 4.77
N ALA A 119 -9.35 7.85 5.03
CA ALA A 119 -9.71 9.26 4.99
C ALA A 119 -10.26 9.73 3.62
N ILE A 120 -9.94 9.03 2.51
CA ILE A 120 -10.50 9.36 1.19
C ILE A 120 -12.03 9.29 1.19
N ALA A 121 -12.62 8.36 1.93
CA ALA A 121 -14.08 8.22 2.04
C ALA A 121 -14.72 9.33 2.90
N ASP A 122 -13.96 9.93 3.82
CA ASP A 122 -14.46 10.97 4.74
C ASP A 122 -14.39 12.38 4.14
N PHE A 123 -13.46 12.61 3.20
CA PHE A 123 -13.24 13.88 2.52
C PHE A 123 -13.79 13.91 1.08
N ASP A 124 -14.79 13.09 0.79
CA ASP A 124 -15.54 13.17 -0.46
C ASP A 124 -16.38 14.47 -0.47
N VAL A 125 -15.82 15.52 -1.07
CA VAL A 125 -16.47 16.82 -1.35
C VAL A 125 -17.08 16.83 -2.74
#